data_AF-E8T5Q9-F1
#
_entry.id   AF-E8T5Q9-F1
#
_cell.length_a   1.000
_cell.length_b   1.000
_cell.length_c   1.000
_cell.angle_alpha   90.00
_cell.angle_beta   90.00
_cell.angle_gamma   90.00
#
_symmetry.space_group_name_H-M   'P 1'
#
loop_
_entity.id
_entity.type
_entity.pdbx_description
1 polymer ?
#
loop_
_entity_poly.entity_id
_entity_poly.type
_entity_poly.pdbx_seq_one_letter_code
_entity_poly.pdbx_strand_id
1 'polypeptide(L)'
;MRKFLNGVKLFFKGAVAEGATEKLEKRAHYLNLDLLSVVLSHELGIPNPLFYHTVELLPYLAPQLEVWRRSEKETILGRALGECGEP
;
A
#
# COMPACT_ATOMS: atom_id res chain seq x y z
N MET A 1 -22.78 -20.32 35.65
CA MET A 1 -23.55 -19.55 34.64
C MET A 1 -23.23 -18.07 34.58
N ARG A 2 -23.20 -17.30 35.67
CA ARG A 2 -23.02 -15.82 35.63
C ARG A 2 -21.71 -15.35 34.98
N LYS A 3 -20.60 -16.08 35.18
CA LYS A 3 -19.31 -15.82 34.50
C LYS A 3 -19.37 -16.06 32.98
N PHE A 4 -20.13 -17.07 32.54
CA PHE A 4 -20.30 -17.40 31.13
C PHE A 4 -21.13 -16.33 30.41
N LEU A 5 -22.26 -15.91 31.00
CA LEU A 5 -23.05 -14.79 30.45
C LEU A 5 -22.25 -13.49 30.36
N ASN A 6 -21.43 -13.19 31.36
CA ASN A 6 -20.54 -12.04 31.29
C ASN A 6 -19.49 -12.19 30.19
N GLY A 7 -18.90 -13.39 30.01
CA GLY A 7 -17.97 -13.67 28.92
C GLY A 7 -18.60 -13.47 27.54
N VAL A 8 -19.82 -13.98 27.33
CA VAL A 8 -20.58 -13.80 26.08
C VAL A 8 -20.90 -12.31 25.85
N LYS A 9 -21.35 -11.59 26.89
CA LYS A 9 -21.63 -10.15 26.79
C LYS A 9 -20.38 -9.34 26.43
N LEU A 10 -19.24 -9.66 27.04
CA LEU A 10 -17.96 -9.02 26.74
C LEU A 10 -17.47 -9.36 25.34
N PHE A 11 -17.67 -10.60 24.88
CA PHE A 11 -17.34 -11.02 23.51
C PHE A 11 -18.13 -10.25 22.47
N PHE A 12 -19.46 -10.17 22.61
CA PHE A 12 -20.29 -9.38 21.67
C PHE A 12 -20.02 -7.88 21.76
N LYS A 13 -19.69 -7.35 22.95
CA LYS A 13 -19.25 -5.96 23.08
C LYS A 13 -17.93 -5.71 22.33
N GLY A 14 -16.96 -6.61 22.43
CA GLY A 14 -15.70 -6.51 21.69
C GLY A 14 -15.88 -6.72 20.18
N ALA A 15 -16.77 -7.63 19.77
CA ALA A 15 -17.00 -7.95 18.37
C ALA A 15 -17.83 -6.89 17.62
N VAL A 16 -18.75 -6.21 18.31
CA VAL A 16 -19.70 -5.27 17.69
C VAL A 16 -19.44 -3.82 18.07
N ALA A 17 -19.06 -3.53 19.31
CA ALA A 17 -18.93 -2.15 19.81
C ALA A 17 -17.49 -1.61 19.79
N GLU A 18 -16.47 -2.46 19.92
CA GLU A 18 -15.08 -2.08 19.67
C GLU A 18 -14.68 -2.61 18.30
N GLY A 19 -15.05 -1.89 17.24
CA GLY A 19 -14.76 -2.24 15.84
C GLY A 19 -13.26 -2.48 15.60
N ALA A 20 -12.81 -3.73 15.76
CA ALA A 20 -11.44 -4.12 15.48
C ALA A 20 -11.11 -3.87 14.00
N THR A 21 -12.11 -4.05 13.12
CA THR A 21 -12.06 -3.72 11.70
C THR A 21 -11.93 -2.23 11.47
N GLU A 22 -12.72 -1.39 12.13
CA GLU A 22 -12.63 0.08 12.01
C GLU A 22 -11.26 0.60 12.47
N LYS A 23 -10.72 0.07 13.57
CA LYS A 23 -9.36 0.39 14.03
C LYS A 23 -8.30 -0.07 13.03
N LEU A 24 -8.47 -1.23 12.41
CA LEU A 24 -7.57 -1.75 11.37
C LEU A 24 -7.62 -0.91 10.10
N GLU A 25 -8.82 -0.56 9.61
CA GLU A 25 -9.03 0.30 8.46
C GLU A 25 -8.45 1.69 8.69
N LYS A 26 -8.71 2.28 9.85
CA LYS A 26 -8.15 3.59 10.22
C LYS A 26 -6.62 3.53 10.30
N ARG A 27 -6.06 2.45 10.83
CA ARG A 27 -4.60 2.25 10.87
C ARG A 27 -4.00 2.06 9.48
N ALA A 28 -4.65 1.29 8.61
CA ALA A 28 -4.24 1.13 7.21
C ALA A 28 -4.32 2.47 6.45
N HIS A 29 -5.36 3.27 6.73
CA HIS A 29 -5.52 4.60 6.16
C HIS A 29 -4.39 5.54 6.59
N TYR A 30 -4.03 5.59 7.88
CA TYR A 30 -2.90 6.39 8.36
C TYR A 30 -1.55 5.91 7.80
N LEU A 31 -1.35 4.59 7.70
CA LEU A 31 -0.12 4.03 7.13
C LEU A 31 0.05 4.44 5.65
N ASN A 32 -1.06 4.51 4.91
CA ASN A 32 -1.06 5.04 3.55
C ASN A 32 -0.86 6.55 3.48
N LEU A 33 -1.32 7.32 4.48
CA LEU A 33 -1.08 8.76 4.56
C LEU A 33 0.39 9.10 4.81
N ASP A 34 1.09 8.32 5.64
CA ASP A 34 2.53 8.48 5.85
C ASP A 34 3.29 8.24 4.53
N LEU A 35 2.93 7.19 3.79
CA LEU A 35 3.49 6.93 2.46
C LEU A 35 3.17 8.07 1.48
N LEU A 36 1.92 8.51 1.42
CA LEU A 36 1.50 9.63 0.57
C LEU A 36 2.23 10.92 0.92
N SER A 37 2.49 11.17 2.20
CA SER A 37 3.25 12.35 2.63
C SER A 37 4.68 12.34 2.13
N VAL A 38 5.31 11.16 2.06
CA VAL A 38 6.66 10.95 1.53
C VAL A 38 6.67 11.04 0.00
N VAL A 39 5.70 10.43 -0.67
CA VAL A 39 5.61 10.43 -2.15
C VAL A 39 5.27 11.83 -2.68
N LEU A 40 4.36 12.53 -2.01
CA LEU A 40 3.90 13.88 -2.40
C LEU A 40 4.67 14.99 -1.70
N SER A 41 5.75 14.68 -0.99
CA SER A 41 6.52 15.66 -0.22
C SER A 41 6.99 16.82 -1.10
N HIS A 42 7.35 16.54 -2.36
CA HIS A 42 7.76 17.54 -3.34
C HIS A 42 6.64 18.52 -3.67
N GLU A 43 5.44 18.01 -3.96
CA GLU A 43 4.25 18.82 -4.27
C GLU A 43 3.78 19.62 -3.04
N LEU A 44 4.00 19.09 -1.84
CA LEU A 44 3.67 19.75 -0.57
C LEU A 44 4.75 20.75 -0.12
N GLY A 45 5.88 20.85 -0.83
CA GLY A 45 7.00 21.72 -0.46
C GLY A 45 7.75 21.28 0.80
N ILE A 46 7.57 20.03 1.25
CA ILE A 46 8.25 19.45 2.40
C ILE A 46 9.57 18.83 1.94
N PRO A 47 10.72 19.23 2.49
CA PRO A 47 11.99 18.62 2.14
C PRO A 47 12.00 17.16 2.59
N ASN A 48 12.17 16.23 1.64
CA ASN A 48 12.17 14.80 1.93
C ASN A 48 13.61 14.27 1.98
N PRO A 49 14.04 13.76 3.16
CA PRO A 49 15.40 13.29 3.36
C PRO A 49 15.77 12.09 2.46
N LEU A 50 14.78 11.32 2.00
CA LEU A 50 15.02 10.19 1.10
C LEU A 50 15.49 10.63 -0.30
N PHE A 51 15.19 11.86 -0.73
CA PHE A 51 15.67 12.36 -2.02
C PHE A 51 17.20 12.54 -2.06
N TYR A 52 17.83 12.81 -0.92
CA TYR A 52 19.29 12.88 -0.84
C TYR A 52 19.95 11.51 -0.98
N HIS A 53 19.33 10.48 -0.41
CA HIS A 53 19.86 9.11 -0.41
C HIS A 53 19.44 8.29 -1.64
N THR A 54 18.41 8.70 -2.38
CA THR A 54 18.01 7.98 -3.60
C THR A 54 19.05 8.06 -4.69
N VAL A 55 19.82 9.16 -4.77
CA VAL A 55 20.94 9.27 -5.71
C VAL A 55 22.02 8.22 -5.42
N GLU A 56 22.26 7.91 -4.16
CA GLU A 56 23.21 6.87 -3.73
C GLU A 56 22.70 5.45 -4.02
N LEU A 57 21.37 5.27 -4.06
CA LEU A 57 20.71 3.99 -4.38
C LEU A 57 20.61 3.73 -5.89
N LEU A 58 20.65 4.77 -6.73
CA LEU A 58 20.50 4.65 -8.19
C LEU A 58 21.43 3.60 -8.84
N PRO A 59 22.73 3.52 -8.53
CA PRO A 59 23.62 2.51 -9.12
C PRO A 59 23.19 1.07 -8.84
N TYR A 60 22.59 0.83 -7.67
CA TYR A 60 22.11 -0.50 -7.27
C TYR A 60 20.77 -0.86 -7.89
N LEU A 61 19.94 0.15 -8.18
CA LEU A 61 18.64 -0.01 -8.84
C LEU A 61 18.74 -0.07 -10.37
N ALA A 62 19.78 0.54 -10.97
CA ALA A 62 19.94 0.61 -12.41
C ALA A 62 19.87 -0.75 -13.14
N PRO A 63 20.50 -1.84 -12.66
CA PRO A 63 20.37 -3.16 -13.29
C PRO A 63 18.95 -3.74 -13.21
N GLN A 64 18.18 -3.40 -12.16
CA GLN A 64 16.82 -3.88 -11.96
C GLN A 64 15.81 -3.12 -12.83
N LEU A 65 16.07 -1.83 -13.10
CA LEU A 65 15.23 -1.00 -13.96
C LEU A 65 15.12 -1.55 -15.40
N GLU A 66 16.18 -2.16 -15.94
CA GLU A 66 16.12 -2.78 -17.26
C GLU A 66 15.21 -4.01 -17.30
N VAL A 67 15.24 -4.82 -16.24
CA VAL A 67 14.36 -6.00 -16.10
C VAL A 67 12.91 -5.58 -16.01
N TRP A 68 12.60 -4.56 -15.19
CA TRP A 68 11.24 -4.02 -15.06
C TRP A 68 10.74 -3.40 -16.36
N ARG A 69 11.59 -2.64 -17.06
CA ARG A 69 11.24 -2.08 -18.37
C ARG A 69 10.96 -3.17 -19.41
N ARG A 70 11.66 -4.31 -19.35
CA ARG A 70 11.39 -5.45 -20.22
C ARG A 70 10.04 -6.10 -19.88
N SER A 71 9.73 -6.34 -18.60
CA SER A 71 8.45 -6.90 -18.19
C SER A 71 7.25 -5.99 -18.49
N GLU A 72 7.45 -4.67 -18.38
CA GLU A 72 6.40 -3.70 -18.70
C GLU A 72 6.09 -3.68 -20.21
N LYS A 73 7.12 -3.77 -21.06
CA LYS A 73 6.94 -3.92 -22.51
C LYS A 73 6.18 -5.19 -22.88
N GLU A 74 6.50 -6.32 -22.23
CA GLU A 74 5.77 -7.58 -22.44
C GLU A 74 4.30 -7.45 -22.02
N THR A 75 4.02 -6.72 -20.94
CA THR A 75 2.66 -6.48 -20.46
C THR A 75 1.87 -5.56 -21.40
N ILE A 76 2.50 -4.49 -21.91
CA ILE A 76 1.88 -3.57 -22.88
C ILE A 76 1.62 -4.28 -24.20
N LEU A 77 2.58 -5.07 -24.69
CA LEU A 77 2.39 -5.88 -25.90
C LEU A 77 1.31 -6.94 -25.70
N GLY A 78 1.25 -7.60 -24.55
CA GLY A 78 0.19 -8.54 -24.21
C GLY A 78 -1.20 -7.89 -24.21
N ARG A 79 -1.32 -6.66 -23.71
CA ARG A 79 -2.56 -5.86 -23.78
C ARG A 79 -2.91 -5.47 -25.20
N ALA A 80 -1.96 -4.91 -25.96
CA ALA A 80 -2.18 -4.50 -27.34
C ALA A 80 -2.54 -5.68 -28.26
N LEU A 81 -1.94 -6.86 -28.03
CA LEU A 81 -2.27 -8.09 -28.76
C LEU A 81 -3.63 -8.67 -28.33
N GLY A 82 -4.00 -8.55 -27.05
CA GLY A 82 -5.34 -8.89 -26.57
C GLY A 82 -6.43 -8.01 -27.21
N GLU A 83 -6.17 -6.72 -27.35
CA GLU A 83 -7.06 -5.76 -28.03
C GLU A 83 -7.13 -5.96 -29.55
N CYS A 84 -6.09 -6.52 -30.18
CA CYS A 84 -6.07 -6.86 -31.61
C CYS A 84 -6.69 -8.24 -31.93
N GLY A 85 -6.96 -9.05 -30.91
CA GLY A 85 -7.43 -10.44 -31.03
C GLY A 85 -8.93 -10.65 -30.79
N GLU A 86 -9.67 -9.61 -30.38
CA GLU A 86 -11.13 -9.66 -30.37
C GLU A 86 -11.67 -9.18 -31.73
N PRO A 87 -12.55 -9.94 -32.40
CA PRO A 87 -13.16 -9.55 -33.68
C PRO A 87 -14.06 -8.32 -33.56
#